data_AF-A0A522FC54-F1
#
_entry.id   AF-A0A522FC54-F1
#
_cell.length_a   1.000
_cell.length_b   1.000
_cell.length_c   1.000
_cell.angle_alpha   90.00
_cell.angle_beta   90.00
_cell.angle_gamma   90.00
#
_symmetry.space_group_name_H-M   'P 1'
#
loop_
_entity.id
_entity.type
_entity.pdbx_description
1 polymer ?
#
loop_
_entity_poly.entity_id
_entity_poly.type
_entity_poly.pdbx_seq_one_letter_code
_entity_poly.pdbx_strand_id
1 'polypeptide(L)'
;LRVPELTIMSESEEAGVYMVSAQNGREVFVTGHSEYSPETLDNEYKRDVSKNLPIEIPHNYYLDNDPGKSPVVLWRSHANLLFSNWLNYFVYQETPFNLDSIGEK
;
A
#
# COMPACT_ATOMS: atom_id res chain seq x y z
N LEU A 1 -5.98 -0.84 -22.24
CA LEU A 1 -5.60 -2.27 -22.36
C LEU A 1 -5.98 -2.98 -21.07
N ARG A 2 -6.49 -4.21 -21.14
CA ARG A 2 -6.59 -5.13 -19.99
C ARG A 2 -5.63 -6.29 -20.25
N VAL A 3 -4.81 -6.63 -19.25
CA VAL A 3 -3.88 -7.78 -19.30
C VAL A 3 -4.57 -8.93 -18.58
N PRO A 4 -4.96 -10.03 -19.27
CA PRO A 4 -5.75 -11.11 -18.68
C PRO A 4 -5.14 -11.74 -17.42
N GLU A 5 -3.83 -11.74 -17.31
CA GLU A 5 -3.07 -12.35 -16.21
C GLU A 5 -3.05 -11.48 -14.94
N LEU A 6 -3.48 -10.21 -15.03
CA LEU A 6 -3.50 -9.26 -13.93
C LEU A 6 -4.93 -9.02 -13.46
N THR A 7 -5.14 -9.11 -12.15
CA THR A 7 -6.41 -8.80 -11.50
C THR A 7 -6.25 -7.58 -10.60
N ILE A 8 -7.01 -6.52 -10.88
CA ILE A 8 -7.10 -5.35 -9.99
C ILE A 8 -7.89 -5.76 -8.74
N MET A 9 -7.25 -5.65 -7.59
CA MET A 9 -7.83 -6.00 -6.29
C MET A 9 -8.43 -4.77 -5.60
N SER A 10 -7.84 -3.60 -5.81
CA SER A 10 -8.35 -2.33 -5.29
C SER A 10 -7.84 -1.13 -6.10
N GLU A 11 -8.67 -0.10 -6.16
CA GLU A 11 -8.40 1.15 -6.83
C GLU A 11 -9.04 2.32 -6.07
N SER A 12 -8.55 3.52 -6.36
CA SER A 12 -9.05 4.81 -5.88
C SER A 12 -9.45 5.65 -7.08
N GLU A 13 -10.56 6.37 -6.98
CA GLU A 13 -10.97 7.33 -8.02
C GLU A 13 -9.94 8.44 -8.22
N GLU A 14 -9.23 8.84 -7.16
CA GLU A 14 -8.23 9.91 -7.19
C GLU A 14 -6.80 9.38 -7.46
N ALA A 15 -6.38 8.34 -6.74
CA ALA A 15 -5.01 7.82 -6.81
C ALA A 15 -4.81 6.70 -7.85
N GLY A 16 -5.89 6.20 -8.45
CA GLY A 16 -5.86 5.13 -9.45
C GLY A 16 -5.68 3.73 -8.83
N VAL A 17 -5.08 2.81 -9.60
CA VAL A 17 -4.91 1.40 -9.21
C VAL A 17 -3.97 1.31 -8.01
N TYR A 18 -4.45 0.71 -6.91
CA TYR A 18 -3.68 0.56 -5.68
C TYR A 18 -3.05 -0.83 -5.55
N MET A 19 -3.82 -1.89 -5.79
CA MET A 19 -3.36 -3.27 -5.62
C MET A 19 -3.73 -4.15 -6.81
N VAL A 20 -2.76 -4.92 -7.28
CA VAL A 20 -2.91 -5.89 -8.37
C VAL A 20 -2.35 -7.22 -7.93
N SER A 21 -3.02 -8.33 -8.27
CA SER A 21 -2.48 -9.67 -8.12
C SER A 21 -2.29 -10.34 -9.48
N ALA A 22 -1.29 -11.23 -9.55
CA ALA A 22 -1.04 -12.08 -10.71
C ALA A 22 -0.69 -13.50 -10.26
N GLN A 23 -0.73 -14.45 -11.21
CA GLN A 23 -0.34 -15.85 -10.99
C GLN A 23 -1.00 -16.45 -9.71
N ASN A 24 -2.30 -16.20 -9.54
CA ASN A 24 -3.07 -16.64 -8.36
C ASN A 24 -2.47 -16.19 -7.02
N GLY A 25 -1.99 -14.94 -6.94
CA GLY A 25 -1.49 -14.32 -5.71
C GLY A 25 -0.03 -14.60 -5.40
N ARG A 26 0.70 -15.29 -6.28
CA ARG A 26 2.16 -15.44 -6.19
C ARG A 26 2.88 -14.10 -6.35
N GLU A 27 2.28 -13.20 -7.13
CA GLU A 27 2.75 -11.84 -7.32
C GLU A 27 1.67 -10.88 -6.84
N VAL A 28 2.05 -9.95 -5.95
CA VAL A 28 1.19 -8.88 -5.45
C VAL A 28 1.94 -7.56 -5.64
N PHE A 29 1.29 -6.63 -6.34
CA PHE A 29 1.83 -5.30 -6.62
C PHE A 29 1.01 -4.28 -5.83
N VAL A 30 1.71 -3.37 -5.15
CA VAL A 30 1.11 -2.29 -4.35
C VAL A 30 1.77 -0.98 -4.78
N THR A 31 0.97 -0.02 -5.24
CA THR A 31 1.47 1.26 -5.78
C THR A 31 1.47 2.40 -4.77
N GLY A 32 0.72 2.25 -3.68
CA GLY A 32 0.75 3.16 -2.53
C GLY A 32 1.61 2.62 -1.39
N HIS A 33 1.61 3.37 -0.29
CA HIS A 33 2.49 3.12 0.85
C HIS A 33 1.73 2.77 2.13
N SER A 34 1.08 1.61 2.18
CA SER A 34 0.35 1.18 3.39
C SER A 34 1.26 1.01 4.62
N GLU A 35 2.54 0.77 4.42
CA GLU A 35 3.55 0.62 5.46
C GLU A 35 3.94 1.93 6.15
N TYR A 36 3.54 3.07 5.59
CA TYR A 36 3.96 4.37 6.12
C TYR A 36 3.50 4.58 7.56
N SER A 37 4.44 5.10 8.35
CA SER A 37 4.18 5.55 9.71
C SER A 37 3.41 6.88 9.69
N PRO A 38 2.75 7.25 10.79
CA PRO A 38 1.95 8.47 10.87
C PRO A 38 2.64 9.74 10.45
N GLU A 39 3.97 9.83 10.61
CA GLU A 39 4.76 11.04 10.35
C GLU A 39 5.53 10.97 9.02
N THR A 40 5.40 9.91 8.23
CA THR A 40 6.24 9.76 7.02
C THR A 40 5.97 10.87 6.00
N LEU A 41 4.69 11.11 5.64
CA LEU A 41 4.33 12.18 4.69
C LEU A 41 4.57 13.57 5.29
N ASP A 42 4.47 13.72 6.62
CA ASP A 42 4.77 14.98 7.30
C ASP A 42 6.26 15.35 7.14
N ASN A 43 7.14 14.37 7.38
CA ASN A 43 8.57 14.54 7.21
C ASN A 43 8.94 14.83 5.74
N GLU A 44 8.30 14.16 4.78
CA GLU A 44 8.48 14.44 3.35
C GLU A 44 8.04 15.87 2.99
N TYR A 45 6.83 16.27 3.42
CA TYR A 45 6.29 17.60 3.19
C TYR A 45 7.19 18.69 3.78
N LYS A 46 7.56 18.58 5.07
CA LYS A 46 8.44 19.55 5.74
C LYS A 46 9.83 19.61 5.12
N ARG A 47 10.39 18.46 4.72
CA ARG A 47 11.68 18.40 4.00
C ARG A 47 11.59 19.21 2.70
N ASP A 48 10.53 19.03 1.93
CA ASP A 48 10.43 19.64 0.60
C ASP A 48 10.03 21.13 0.66
N VAL A 49 9.23 21.53 1.66
CA VAL A 49 9.01 22.94 2.02
C VAL A 49 10.33 23.62 2.41
N SER A 50 11.19 22.95 3.20
CA SER A 50 12.49 23.51 3.62
C SER A 50 13.45 23.73 2.44
N LYS A 51 13.25 22.99 1.34
CA LYS A 51 13.97 23.15 0.07
C LYS A 51 13.30 24.13 -0.88
N ASN A 52 12.21 24.78 -0.45
CA ASN A 52 11.44 25.72 -1.25
C ASN A 52 10.96 25.11 -2.59
N LEU A 53 10.62 23.82 -2.59
CA LEU A 53 10.09 23.11 -3.76
C LEU A 53 8.61 23.48 -3.97
N PRO A 54 8.13 23.53 -5.23
CA PRO A 54 6.73 23.80 -5.54
C PRO A 54 5.89 22.54 -5.30
N ILE A 55 5.54 22.29 -4.04
CA ILE A 55 4.76 21.12 -3.60
C ILE A 55 3.45 21.55 -2.92
N GLU A 56 2.48 20.64 -2.93
CA GLU A 56 1.18 20.83 -2.29
C GLU A 56 1.14 20.09 -0.95
N ILE A 57 0.18 20.45 -0.10
CA ILE A 57 -0.09 19.75 1.15
C ILE A 57 -0.60 18.34 0.82
N PRO A 58 -0.12 17.27 1.50
CA PRO A 58 -0.64 15.93 1.30
C PRO A 58 -2.16 15.86 1.52
N HIS A 59 -2.89 15.36 0.52
CA HIS A 59 -4.34 15.27 0.56
C HIS A 59 -4.81 14.35 1.69
N ASN A 60 -5.89 14.75 2.38
CA ASN A 60 -6.58 13.94 3.40
C ASN A 60 -5.67 13.45 4.55
N TYR A 61 -4.56 14.16 4.81
CA TYR A 61 -3.54 13.74 5.76
C TYR A 61 -3.58 14.54 7.06
N TYR A 62 -3.64 15.87 7.01
CA TYR A 62 -3.72 16.71 8.20
C TYR A 62 -5.17 17.02 8.60
N LEU A 63 -5.41 17.19 9.90
CA LEU A 63 -6.70 17.67 10.38
C LEU A 63 -6.99 19.06 9.78
N ASP A 64 -8.17 19.21 9.16
CA ASP A 64 -8.61 20.44 8.47
C ASP A 64 -7.64 20.96 7.39
N ASN A 65 -6.81 20.07 6.79
CA ASN A 65 -5.76 20.43 5.83
C ASN A 65 -4.72 21.44 6.36
N ASP A 66 -4.47 21.44 7.67
CA ASP A 66 -3.52 22.33 8.32
C ASP A 66 -2.22 21.59 8.74
N PRO A 67 -1.07 21.84 8.09
CA PRO A 67 0.22 21.22 8.43
C PRO A 67 0.76 21.57 9.82
N GLY A 68 0.15 22.54 10.52
CA GLY A 68 0.42 22.84 11.91
C GLY A 68 -0.28 21.89 12.89
N LYS A 69 -1.21 21.06 12.42
CA LYS A 69 -1.94 20.06 13.20
C LYS A 69 -1.39 18.65 12.96
N SER A 70 -1.76 17.72 13.84
CA SER A 70 -1.34 16.32 13.72
C SER A 70 -1.94 15.63 12.49
N PRO A 71 -1.24 14.62 11.93
CA PRO A 71 -1.79 13.74 10.91
C PRO A 71 -3.00 12.92 11.43
N VAL A 72 -3.97 12.69 10.55
CA VAL A 72 -5.12 11.82 10.76
C VAL A 72 -4.82 10.46 10.12
N VAL A 73 -4.60 9.45 10.96
CA VAL A 73 -4.19 8.12 10.49
C VAL A 73 -5.40 7.27 10.12
N LEU A 74 -5.72 7.21 8.83
CA LEU A 74 -6.89 6.47 8.30
C LEU A 74 -6.53 5.14 7.62
N TRP A 75 -5.25 4.86 7.35
CA TRP A 75 -4.82 3.69 6.56
C TRP A 75 -4.37 2.48 7.39
N ARG A 76 -4.00 2.68 8.66
CA ARG A 76 -3.32 1.66 9.49
C ARG A 76 -4.08 0.34 9.61
N SER A 77 -5.40 0.38 9.70
CA SER A 77 -6.22 -0.85 9.79
C SER A 77 -6.05 -1.73 8.55
N HIS A 78 -6.09 -1.12 7.36
CA HIS A 78 -5.95 -1.82 6.09
C HIS A 78 -4.51 -2.26 5.85
N ALA A 79 -3.53 -1.48 6.30
CA ALA A 79 -2.13 -1.90 6.28
C ALA A 79 -1.92 -3.20 7.08
N ASN A 80 -2.44 -3.25 8.32
CA ASN A 80 -2.33 -4.45 9.15
C ASN A 80 -3.03 -5.66 8.51
N LEU A 81 -4.21 -5.47 7.94
CA LEU A 81 -4.94 -6.53 7.23
C LEU A 81 -4.17 -7.01 5.99
N LEU A 82 -3.59 -6.11 5.20
CA LEU A 82 -2.81 -6.45 4.02
C LEU A 82 -1.66 -7.40 4.38
N PHE A 83 -0.79 -7.00 5.31
CA PHE A 83 0.36 -7.83 5.67
C PHE A 83 -0.05 -9.13 6.38
N SER A 84 -1.08 -9.09 7.23
CA SER A 84 -1.57 -10.30 7.91
C SER A 84 -2.16 -11.31 6.92
N ASN A 85 -2.98 -10.84 5.97
CA ASN A 85 -3.57 -11.71 4.95
C ASN A 85 -2.51 -12.24 3.99
N TRP A 86 -1.57 -11.39 3.58
CA TRP A 86 -0.46 -11.81 2.73
C TRP A 86 0.35 -12.95 3.36
N LEU A 87 0.79 -12.77 4.61
CA LEU A 87 1.56 -13.81 5.30
C LEU A 87 0.75 -15.08 5.51
N ASN A 88 -0.51 -14.99 5.94
CA ASN A 88 -1.28 -16.17 6.29
C ASN A 88 -1.78 -16.94 5.06
N TYR A 89 -2.30 -16.25 4.05
CA TYR A 89 -3.02 -16.89 2.94
C TYR A 89 -2.21 -17.01 1.66
N PHE A 90 -1.14 -16.24 1.49
CA PHE A 90 -0.33 -16.27 0.26
C PHE A 90 1.09 -16.77 0.48
N VAL A 91 1.62 -16.66 1.70
CA VAL A 91 2.95 -17.21 2.05
C VAL A 91 2.78 -18.54 2.79
N TYR A 92 2.16 -18.54 3.98
CA TYR A 92 2.17 -19.70 4.86
C TYR A 92 1.29 -20.85 4.37
N GLN A 93 0.02 -20.59 4.05
CA GLN A 93 -0.90 -21.65 3.61
C GLN A 93 -0.60 -22.18 2.21
N GLU A 94 0.04 -21.38 1.36
CA GLU A 94 0.39 -21.77 -0.02
C GLU A 94 1.78 -22.42 -0.11
N THR A 95 2.58 -22.43 0.96
CA THR A 95 3.88 -23.11 0.96
C THR A 95 3.74 -24.49 1.59
N PRO A 96 3.77 -25.57 0.78
CA PRO A 96 3.71 -26.92 1.33
C PRO A 96 4.91 -27.19 2.24
N PHE A 97 4.68 -27.93 3.33
CA PHE A 97 5.74 -28.33 4.26
C PHE A 97 6.81 -29.19 3.56
N ASN A 98 6.40 -30.01 2.58
CA ASN A 98 7.33 -30.71 1.70
C ASN A 98 7.82 -29.76 0.60
N LEU A 99 9.12 -29.47 0.60
CA LEU A 99 9.77 -28.60 -0.39
C LEU A 99 9.63 -29.14 -1.82
N ASP A 100 9.55 -30.46 -2.00
CA ASP A 100 9.38 -31.09 -3.31
C ASP A 100 8.01 -30.78 -3.94
N SER A 101 7.02 -30.39 -3.13
CA SER A 101 5.67 -30.05 -3.58
C SER A 101 5.51 -28.57 -3.96
N ILE A 102 6.57 -27.75 -3.84
CA ILE A 102 6.50 -26.32 -4.18
C ILE A 102 6.25 -26.16 -5.69
N GLY A 103 5.11 -25.55 -6.03
CA GLY A 103 4.72 -25.27 -7.42
C GLY A 103 3.76 -26.30 -8.04
N GLU A 104 3.41 -27.36 -7.32
CA GLU A 104 2.31 -28.25 -7.70
C GLU A 104 0.98 -27.54 -7.40
N LYS A 105 0.20 -27.20 -8.44
CA LYS A 105 -1.17 -26.69 -8.35
C LYS A 105 -2.10 -27.52 -9.24
#